data_AF-A0A1V4S027-F1
#
_entry.id   AF-A0A1V4S027-F1
#
_cell.length_a   1.000
_cell.length_b   1.000
_cell.length_c   1.000
_cell.angle_alpha   90.00
_cell.angle_beta   90.00
_cell.angle_gamma   90.00
#
_symmetry.space_group_name_H-M   'P 1'
#
loop_
_entity.id
_entity.type
_entity.pdbx_description
1 polymer ?
#
loop_
_entity_poly.entity_id
_entity_poly.type
_entity_poly.pdbx_seq_one_letter_code
_entity_poly.pdbx_strand_id
1 'polypeptide(L)' 'MDIDTKIKELKKRNLAAELGGGQKRIDQQHSKGKMTARERIDYLLDKNSFQEIDKFVVHQCHDFG' A
#
# COMPACT_ATOMS: atom_id res chain seq x y z
N MET A 1 -5.83 -11.48 23.94
CA MET A 1 -6.22 -10.99 22.60
C MET A 1 -6.27 -12.22 21.70
N ASP A 2 -7.45 -12.50 21.16
CA ASP A 2 -7.72 -13.68 20.35
C ASP A 2 -7.04 -13.63 18.97
N ILE A 3 -6.76 -14.79 18.39
CA ILE A 3 -6.06 -14.92 17.09
C ILE A 3 -6.87 -14.25 15.97
N ASP A 4 -8.20 -14.40 15.97
CA ASP A 4 -9.04 -13.80 14.93
C ASP A 4 -8.98 -12.28 14.94
N THR A 5 -8.86 -11.70 16.14
CA THR A 5 -8.69 -10.24 16.29
C THR A 5 -7.37 -9.77 15.67
N LYS A 6 -6.27 -10.52 15.89
CA LYS A 6 -4.96 -10.21 15.29
C LYS A 6 -4.97 -10.33 13.77
N ILE A 7 -5.64 -11.35 13.23
CA ILE A 7 -5.78 -11.54 11.78
C ILE A 7 -6.57 -10.39 11.16
N LYS A 8 -7.66 -9.95 11.80
CA LYS A 8 -8.46 -8.79 11.34
C LYS A 8 -7.62 -7.52 11.30
N GLU A 9 -6.82 -7.27 12.33
CA GLU A 9 -5.93 -6.10 12.36
C GLU A 9 -4.86 -6.17 11.27
N LEU A 10 -4.25 -7.33 11.03
CA LEU A 10 -3.29 -7.51 9.95
C LEU A 10 -3.93 -7.20 8.58
N LYS A 11 -5.14 -7.71 8.32
CA LYS A 11 -5.87 -7.41 7.06
C LYS A 11 -6.15 -5.92 6.91
N LYS A 12 -6.54 -5.24 7.99
CA LYS A 12 -6.78 -3.80 8.00
C LYS A 12 -5.50 -3.02 7.67
N ARG A 13 -4.37 -3.37 8.28
CA ARG A 13 -3.07 -2.72 8.00
C ARG A 13 -2.61 -2.96 6.56
N ASN A 14 -2.85 -4.15 6.01
CA ASN A 14 -2.58 -4.44 4.60
C ASN A 14 -3.38 -3.54 3.66
N LEU A 15 -4.70 -3.44 3.85
CA LEU A 15 -5.57 -2.60 3.03
C LEU A 15 -5.16 -1.12 3.11
N ALA A 16 -4.82 -0.63 4.31
CA ALA A 16 -4.36 0.74 4.49
C ALA A 16 -3.05 1.02 3.75
N ALA A 17 -2.07 0.12 3.83
CA ALA A 17 -0.80 0.25 3.12
C ALA A 17 -0.95 0.17 1.59
N GLU A 18 -1.89 -0.65 1.10
CA GLU A 18 -2.20 -0.76 -0.34
C GLU A 18 -2.90 0.48 -0.88
N LEU A 19 -3.77 1.12 -0.08
CA LEU A 19 -4.46 2.35 -0.46
C LEU A 19 -3.50 3.57 -0.53
N GLY A 20 -2.35 3.49 0.15
CA GLY A 20 -1.30 4.50 0.12
C GLY A 20 -1.84 5.90 0.47
N GLY A 21 -1.71 6.84 -0.49
CA GLY A 21 -2.15 8.23 -0.31
C GLY A 21 -3.66 8.46 -0.27
N GLY A 22 -4.49 7.41 -0.35
CA GLY A 22 -5.96 7.47 -0.38
C GLY A 22 -6.54 7.45 -1.80
N GLN A 23 -7.81 7.03 -1.92
CA GLN A 23 -8.52 6.92 -3.21
C GLN A 23 -8.43 8.21 -4.05
N LYS A 24 -8.63 9.38 -3.41
CA LYS A 24 -8.53 10.68 -4.06
C LYS A 24 -7.19 10.90 -4.78
N ARG A 25 -6.07 10.41 -4.24
CA ARG A 25 -4.74 10.55 -4.88
C ARG A 25 -4.52 9.51 -5.97
N ILE A 26 -5.10 8.33 -5.84
CA ILE A 26 -5.12 7.30 -6.89
C ILE A 26 -5.85 7.85 -8.12
N ASP A 27 -7.08 8.35 -7.93
CA ASP A 27 -7.89 8.94 -9.01
C ASP A 27 -7.15 10.10 -9.69
N GLN A 28 -6.47 10.95 -8.90
CA GLN A 28 -5.65 12.03 -9.45
C GLN A 28 -4.47 11.51 -10.31
N GLN A 29 -3.84 10.40 -9.95
CA GLN A 29 -2.79 9.83 -10.81
C GLN A 29 -3.36 9.28 -12.11
N HIS A 30 -4.46 8.53 -12.04
CA HIS A 30 -5.12 8.00 -13.22
C HIS A 30 -5.64 9.10 -14.14
N SER A 31 -6.19 10.19 -13.59
CA SER A 31 -6.62 11.36 -14.38
C SER A 31 -5.49 12.03 -15.16
N LYS A 32 -4.24 11.85 -14.71
CA LYS A 32 -3.03 12.35 -15.38
C LYS A 32 -2.44 11.33 -16.36
N GLY A 33 -3.14 10.22 -16.62
CA GLY A 33 -2.67 9.12 -17.47
C GLY A 33 -1.51 8.34 -16.85
N LYS A 34 -1.34 8.39 -15.53
CA LYS A 34 -0.23 7.73 -14.82
C LYS A 34 -0.72 6.56 -14.00
N MET A 35 0.05 5.48 -14.03
CA MET A 35 -0.13 4.32 -13.14
C MET A 35 0.35 4.65 -11.72
N THR A 36 -0.27 4.03 -10.72
CA THR A 36 0.20 4.01 -9.34
C THR A 36 1.52 3.25 -9.21
N ALA A 37 2.20 3.35 -8.06
CA ALA A 37 3.44 2.62 -7.82
C ALA A 37 3.24 1.10 -7.91
N ARG A 38 2.16 0.56 -7.31
CA ARG A 38 1.85 -0.88 -7.34
C ARG A 38 1.48 -1.37 -8.74
N GLU A 39 0.65 -0.61 -9.47
CA GLU A 39 0.30 -0.94 -10.85
C GLU A 39 1.54 -1.06 -11.76
N ARG A 40 2.56 -0.22 -11.54
CA ARG A 40 3.82 -0.32 -12.30
C ARG A 40 4.61 -1.58 -11.98
N ILE A 41 4.60 -2.01 -10.72
CA ILE A 41 5.24 -3.26 -10.30
C ILE A 41 4.52 -4.44 -10.96
N ASP A 42 3.18 -4.46 -10.90
CA ASP A 42 2.35 -5.52 -11.50
C ASP A 42 2.48 -5.58 -13.03
N TYR A 43 2.73 -4.45 -13.68
CA TYR A 43 2.99 -4.38 -15.12
C TYR A 43 4.38 -4.90 -15.51
N LEU A 44 5.38 -4.64 -14.67
CA LEU A 44 6.78 -4.96 -14.96
C LEU A 44 7.12 -6.43 -14.67
N LEU A 45 6.57 -6.99 -13.60
CA LEU A 45 6.93 -8.30 -13.09
C LEU A 45 5.99 -9.40 -13.57
N ASP A 46 6.48 -10.64 -13.54
CA ASP A 46 5.64 -11.80 -13.79
C ASP A 46 4.51 -11.88 -12.75
N LYS A 47 3.33 -12.29 -13.21
CA LYS A 47 2.15 -12.42 -12.34
C LYS A 47 2.46 -13.30 -11.13
N ASN A 48 2.09 -12.80 -9.94
CA ASN A 48 2.29 -13.47 -8.65
C ASN A 48 3.76 -13.71 -8.25
N SER A 49 4.73 -13.02 -8.87
CA SER A 49 6.15 -13.14 -8.49
C SER A 49 6.60 -12.13 -7.43
N PHE A 50 5.88 -11.01 -7.27
CA PHE A 50 6.28 -9.93 -6.38
C PHE A 50 6.14 -10.33 -4.89
N GLN A 51 7.22 -10.16 -4.14
CA GLN A 51 7.28 -10.35 -2.69
C GLN A 51 7.68 -9.02 -2.04
N GLU A 52 6.76 -8.41 -1.30
CA GLU A 52 6.96 -7.09 -0.70
C GLU A 52 7.64 -7.18 0.66
N ILE A 53 8.69 -6.38 0.85
CA ILE A 53 9.33 -6.16 2.15
C ILE A 53 8.98 -4.77 2.68
N ASP A 54 9.05 -4.58 3.99
CA ASP A 54 8.90 -3.27 4.65
C ASP A 54 7.57 -2.54 4.40
N LYS A 55 6.51 -3.26 4.03
CA LYS A 55 5.15 -2.74 3.74
C LYS A 55 4.57 -1.82 4.84
N PHE A 56 4.94 -2.03 6.09
CA PHE A 56 4.43 -1.28 7.25
C PHE A 56 5.41 -0.27 7.83
N VAL A 57 6.56 -0.04 7.19
CA VAL A 57 7.53 0.94 7.65
C VAL A 57 6.94 2.35 7.54
N VAL A 58 7.17 3.15 8.58
CA VAL A 58 6.76 4.55 8.66
C VAL A 58 7.96 5.40 9.05
N HIS A 59 7.97 6.67 8.63
CA HIS A 59 9.00 7.60 9.07
C HIS A 59 8.94 7.81 10.59
N GLN A 60 10.10 8.05 11.19
CA GLN A 60 10.23 8.37 12.63
C GLN A 60 10.59 9.84 12.86
N CYS A 61 10.68 10.64 11.80
CA CYS A 61 10.93 12.08 11.92
C CYS A 61 9.70 12.77 12.50
N HIS A 62 9.92 13.62 13.50
CA HIS A 62 8.90 14.42 14.17
C HIS A 62 8.82 15.87 13.66
N ASP A 63 9.72 16.27 12.76
CA ASP A 63 9.83 17.65 12.26
C ASP A 63 8.86 17.96 11.10
N PHE A 64 8.16 16.95 10.58
CA PHE A 64 7.24 17.08 9.46
C PHE A 64 5.79 16.81 9.90
N GLY A 65 4.89 17.77 9.65
CA GLY A 65 3.44 17.72 9.86
C GLY A 65 2.72 18.70 8.95
#